data_AF-A0A1Q9A355-F1
#
_entry.id   AF-A0A1Q9A355-F1
#
_cell.length_a   1.000
_cell.length_b   1.000
_cell.length_c   1.000
_cell.angle_alpha   90.00
_cell.angle_beta   90.00
_cell.angle_gamma   90.00
#
_symmetry.space_group_name_H-M   'P 1'
#
loop_
_entity.id
_entity.type
_entity.pdbx_description
1 polymer ?
#
loop_
_entity_poly.entity_id
_entity_poly.type
_entity_poly.pdbx_seq_one_letter_code
_entity_poly.pdbx_strand_id
1 'polypeptide(L)'
;MSKVEAVSRAEAHQFSKPVLAEIMLLAGLGVEGDAHLGVTVQHRSRVAKDPSQPNLRQVHLIHSELLEELAGKGFAVRAGDLGENILTLGVDLLGLPEGARLHIGATAVIEVTGLRNPCKQINDFQPGLMQAVLDRDAGGGLIRKAGVMAVVINGGPVRSGDAIRVELPSEPHQPLSPV
;
A
#
# COMPACT_ATOMS: atom_id res chain seq x y z
N MET A 1 -14.17 10.96 8.31
CA MET A 1 -14.48 9.60 7.83
C MET A 1 -13.31 9.13 6.98
N SER A 2 -12.94 7.86 7.11
CA SER A 2 -11.88 7.25 6.30
C SER A 2 -12.30 7.18 4.83
N LYS A 3 -11.42 7.57 3.91
CA LYS A 3 -11.71 7.59 2.48
C LYS A 3 -10.46 7.39 1.62
N VAL A 4 -10.69 7.11 0.35
CA VAL A 4 -9.66 7.18 -0.70
C VAL A 4 -9.46 8.65 -1.09
N GLU A 5 -8.22 9.10 -1.09
CA GLU A 5 -7.84 10.44 -1.53
C GLU A 5 -7.42 10.45 -3.00
N ALA A 6 -6.65 9.44 -3.43
CA ALA A 6 -6.22 9.27 -4.81
C ALA A 6 -6.01 7.78 -5.14
N VAL A 7 -6.06 7.47 -6.43
CA VAL A 7 -5.72 6.14 -6.96
C VAL A 7 -4.71 6.25 -8.08
N SER A 8 -3.80 5.29 -8.17
CA SER A 8 -2.69 5.30 -9.13
C SER A 8 -2.38 3.89 -9.63
N ARG A 9 -1.92 3.78 -10.88
CA ARG A 9 -1.34 2.53 -11.43
C ARG A 9 -0.24 2.85 -12.44
N ALA A 10 0.64 1.89 -12.69
CA ALA A 10 1.59 1.96 -13.81
C ALA A 10 1.73 0.60 -14.47
N GLU A 11 1.68 0.57 -15.80
CA GLU A 11 1.82 -0.67 -16.59
C GLU A 11 3.24 -1.23 -16.56
N ALA A 12 4.24 -0.35 -16.50
CA ALA A 12 5.63 -0.73 -16.37
C ALA A 12 6.08 -0.71 -14.89
N HIS A 13 7.11 -1.50 -14.55
CA HIS A 13 7.76 -1.49 -13.24
C HIS A 13 8.56 -0.20 -12.97
N GLN A 14 7.84 0.92 -12.94
CA GLN A 14 8.34 2.22 -12.52
C GLN A 14 8.13 2.37 -11.02
N PHE A 15 8.96 3.21 -10.39
CA PHE A 15 8.87 3.44 -8.95
C PHE A 15 7.59 4.20 -8.60
N SER A 16 7.33 5.31 -9.28
CA SER A 16 6.14 6.13 -9.11
C SER A 16 5.03 5.75 -10.08
N LYS A 17 3.78 6.00 -9.70
CA LYS A 17 2.58 5.66 -10.47
C LYS A 17 1.77 6.93 -10.77
N PRO A 18 1.38 7.22 -12.02
CA PRO A 18 0.49 8.34 -12.31
C PRO A 18 -0.87 8.17 -11.63
N VAL A 19 -1.40 9.28 -11.11
CA VAL A 19 -2.75 9.34 -10.55
C VAL A 19 -3.78 9.24 -11.66
N LEU A 20 -4.82 8.45 -11.42
CA LEU A 20 -5.97 8.26 -12.30
C LEU A 20 -7.28 8.65 -11.60
N ALA A 21 -8.35 8.79 -12.38
CA ALA A 21 -9.69 8.99 -11.84
C ALA A 21 -10.23 7.72 -11.14
N GLU A 22 -9.80 6.54 -11.61
CA GLU A 22 -10.28 5.24 -11.19
C GLU A 22 -9.21 4.17 -11.42
N ILE A 23 -9.20 3.15 -10.56
CA ILE A 23 -8.54 1.86 -10.81
C ILE A 23 -9.54 0.72 -10.65
N MET A 24 -9.33 -0.37 -11.38
CA MET A 24 -10.13 -1.60 -11.24
C MET A 24 -9.35 -2.63 -10.43
N LEU A 25 -9.94 -3.13 -9.34
CA LEU A 25 -9.39 -4.25 -8.59
C LEU A 25 -9.93 -5.57 -9.11
N LEU A 26 -9.03 -6.53 -9.34
CA LEU A 26 -9.32 -7.88 -9.80
C LEU A 26 -8.99 -8.88 -8.69
N ALA A 27 -10.00 -9.65 -8.27
CA ALA A 27 -9.88 -10.60 -7.16
C ALA A 27 -8.73 -11.59 -7.39
N GLY A 28 -7.87 -11.74 -6.37
CA GLY A 28 -6.69 -12.61 -6.41
C GLY A 28 -5.58 -12.17 -7.38
N LEU A 29 -5.72 -11.04 -8.07
CA LEU A 29 -4.76 -10.59 -9.08
C LEU A 29 -4.14 -9.22 -8.75
N GLY A 30 -4.91 -8.28 -8.21
CA GLY A 30 -4.46 -6.91 -7.93
C GLY A 30 -5.11 -5.86 -8.82
N VAL A 31 -4.37 -4.82 -9.17
CA VAL A 31 -4.88 -3.69 -9.94
C VAL A 31 -4.77 -3.96 -11.44
N GLU A 32 -5.88 -3.90 -12.16
CA GLU A 32 -5.92 -4.07 -13.62
C GLU A 32 -4.95 -3.11 -14.31
N GLY A 33 -4.10 -3.66 -15.20
CA GLY A 33 -3.10 -2.89 -15.94
C GLY A 33 -1.97 -2.33 -15.06
N ASP A 34 -1.76 -2.84 -13.84
CA ASP A 34 -0.57 -2.53 -13.04
C ASP A 34 0.52 -3.58 -13.25
N ALA A 35 1.79 -3.15 -13.22
CA ALA A 35 2.95 -4.02 -13.35
C ALA A 35 3.02 -5.12 -12.27
N HIS A 36 2.30 -4.97 -11.16
CA HIS A 36 2.28 -5.94 -10.08
C HIS A 36 1.06 -6.89 -10.12
N LEU A 37 0.25 -6.82 -11.17
CA LEU A 37 -0.90 -7.70 -11.39
C LEU A 37 -0.45 -9.15 -11.60
N GLY A 38 -1.01 -10.08 -10.82
CA GLY A 38 -0.83 -11.51 -11.02
C GLY A 38 -0.98 -12.34 -9.75
N VAL A 39 -1.20 -13.64 -9.95
CA VAL A 39 -1.37 -14.62 -8.85
C VAL A 39 -0.06 -14.89 -8.09
N THR A 40 1.08 -14.84 -8.78
CA THR A 40 2.40 -15.04 -8.19
C THR A 40 3.16 -13.73 -8.06
N VAL A 41 4.23 -13.73 -7.26
CA VAL A 41 5.05 -12.55 -7.02
C VAL A 41 5.48 -11.90 -8.33
N GLN A 42 5.19 -10.61 -8.50
CA GLN A 42 5.57 -9.85 -9.70
C GLN A 42 6.80 -8.98 -9.48
N HIS A 43 7.25 -8.85 -8.22
CA HIS A 43 8.41 -8.05 -7.90
C HIS A 43 9.71 -8.72 -8.39
N ARG A 44 10.39 -8.09 -9.35
CA ARG A 44 11.57 -8.63 -10.05
C ARG A 44 12.61 -9.32 -9.15
N SER A 45 12.92 -8.74 -7.98
CA SER A 45 13.91 -9.34 -7.06
C SER A 45 13.42 -10.60 -6.34
N ARG A 46 12.11 -10.78 -6.17
CA ARG A 46 11.51 -11.97 -5.54
C ARG A 46 11.24 -13.05 -6.58
N VAL A 47 10.82 -12.67 -7.79
CA VAL A 47 10.73 -13.57 -8.95
C VAL A 47 12.06 -14.30 -9.18
N ALA A 48 13.17 -13.57 -9.08
CA ALA A 48 14.51 -14.14 -9.22
C ALA A 48 14.86 -15.16 -8.12
N LYS A 49 14.18 -15.13 -6.95
CA LYS A 49 14.39 -16.09 -5.85
C LYS A 49 13.46 -17.29 -6.00
N ASP A 50 12.17 -17.05 -6.20
CA ASP A 50 11.16 -18.07 -6.40
C ASP A 50 9.92 -17.45 -7.08
N PRO A 51 9.68 -17.74 -8.37
CA PRO A 51 8.56 -17.19 -9.12
C PRO A 51 7.21 -17.82 -8.78
N SER A 52 7.17 -18.90 -7.98
CA SER A 52 5.94 -19.61 -7.63
C SER A 52 5.23 -19.05 -6.38
N GLN A 53 5.88 -18.15 -5.64
CA GLN A 53 5.33 -17.59 -4.42
C GLN A 53 4.04 -16.81 -4.69
N PRO A 54 3.02 -16.93 -3.81
CA PRO A 54 1.80 -16.16 -3.94
C PRO A 54 2.08 -14.66 -3.88
N ASN A 55 1.34 -13.88 -4.67
CA ASN A 55 1.46 -12.44 -4.67
C ASN A 55 0.77 -11.84 -3.44
N LEU A 56 1.52 -11.60 -2.36
CA LEU A 56 1.02 -10.88 -1.18
C LEU A 56 1.02 -9.35 -1.37
N ARG A 57 1.39 -8.88 -2.57
CA ARG A 57 1.75 -7.49 -2.87
C ARG A 57 0.92 -6.93 -4.04
N GLN A 58 -0.35 -7.35 -4.11
CA GLN A 58 -1.26 -7.02 -5.21
C GLN A 58 -1.71 -5.56 -5.21
N VAL A 59 -1.89 -4.97 -4.03
CA VAL A 59 -2.27 -3.56 -3.86
C VAL A 59 -1.39 -2.93 -2.79
N HIS A 60 -0.78 -1.79 -3.09
CA HIS A 60 0.01 -1.00 -2.14
C HIS A 60 -0.82 0.21 -1.66
N LEU A 61 -0.87 0.43 -0.35
CA LEU A 61 -1.62 1.53 0.25
C LEU A 61 -0.73 2.40 1.13
N ILE A 62 -0.86 3.72 1.00
CA ILE A 62 -0.24 4.71 1.88
C ILE A 62 -1.33 5.61 2.46
N HIS A 63 -1.08 6.16 3.65
CA HIS A 63 -1.94 7.11 4.35
C HIS A 63 -1.44 8.53 4.06
N SER A 64 -2.32 9.46 3.74
CA SER A 64 -1.98 10.82 3.32
C SER A 64 -1.34 11.64 4.44
N GLU A 65 -1.60 11.26 5.69
CA GLU A 65 -0.93 11.83 6.86
C GLU A 65 0.59 11.61 6.83
N LEU A 66 1.09 10.54 6.16
CA LEU A 66 2.53 10.37 5.92
C LEU A 66 3.08 11.48 5.01
N LEU A 67 2.35 11.83 3.96
CA LEU A 67 2.79 12.82 2.97
C LEU A 67 2.85 14.19 3.63
N GLU A 68 1.89 14.52 4.50
CA GLU A 68 1.91 15.72 5.33
C GLU A 68 3.10 15.72 6.30
N GLU A 69 3.37 14.59 6.98
CA GLU A 69 4.53 14.44 7.87
C GLU A 69 5.86 14.66 7.11
N LEU A 70 5.96 14.09 5.91
CA LEU A 70 7.14 14.22 5.03
C LEU A 70 7.29 15.65 4.52
N ALA A 71 6.20 16.33 4.17
CA ALA A 71 6.21 17.75 3.79
C ALA A 71 6.73 18.63 4.93
N GLY A 72 6.31 18.36 6.18
CA GLY A 72 6.83 19.03 7.38
C GLY A 72 8.34 18.84 7.60
N LYS A 73 8.92 17.77 7.02
CA LYS A 73 10.37 17.50 7.03
C LYS A 73 11.11 18.02 5.78
N GLY A 74 10.41 18.75 4.90
CA GLY A 74 10.99 19.32 3.69
C GLY A 74 11.04 18.38 2.48
N PHE A 75 10.38 17.22 2.53
CA PHE A 75 10.25 16.32 1.38
C PHE A 75 9.03 16.71 0.54
N ALA A 76 9.13 16.59 -0.79
CA ALA A 76 8.04 16.93 -1.70
C ALA A 76 7.52 15.65 -2.34
N VAL A 77 6.60 14.99 -1.64
CA VAL A 77 6.02 13.70 -2.05
C VAL A 77 4.54 13.89 -2.35
N ARG A 78 4.10 13.43 -3.52
CA ARG A 78 2.72 13.49 -4.01
C ARG A 78 2.10 12.09 -4.10
N ALA A 79 0.79 12.04 -4.31
CA ALA A 79 0.07 10.80 -4.56
C ALA A 79 0.68 10.02 -5.75
N GLY A 80 0.93 8.73 -5.52
CA GLY A 80 1.56 7.81 -6.45
C GLY A 80 3.09 7.85 -6.46
N ASP A 81 3.74 8.85 -5.84
CA ASP A 81 5.20 9.01 -5.93
C ASP A 81 5.94 7.85 -5.27
N LEU A 82 5.39 7.28 -4.19
CA LEU A 82 5.98 6.14 -3.48
C LEU A 82 5.51 4.78 -4.02
N GLY A 83 4.82 4.78 -5.16
CA GLY A 83 4.37 3.59 -5.86
C GLY A 83 3.13 2.95 -5.26
N GLU A 84 2.39 3.65 -4.41
CA GLU A 84 1.10 3.23 -3.90
C GLU A 84 0.03 3.22 -5.00
N ASN A 85 -0.89 2.28 -4.88
CA ASN A 85 -2.08 2.22 -5.72
C ASN A 85 -3.23 3.02 -5.14
N ILE A 86 -3.33 3.08 -3.81
CA ILE A 86 -4.39 3.79 -3.11
C ILE A 86 -3.74 4.68 -2.05
N LEU A 87 -3.98 5.98 -2.16
CA LEU A 87 -3.73 6.92 -1.09
C LEU A 87 -5.01 7.04 -0.26
N THR A 88 -4.90 6.80 1.03
CA THR A 88 -6.02 6.83 1.99
C THR A 88 -5.92 8.04 2.90
N LEU A 89 -7.02 8.49 3.47
CA LEU A 89 -7.07 9.54 4.49
C LEU A 89 -7.97 9.09 5.64
N GLY A 90 -7.55 9.33 6.87
CA GLY A 90 -8.34 9.11 8.08
C GLY A 90 -8.47 7.64 8.48
N VAL A 91 -7.53 6.78 8.08
CA VAL A 91 -7.44 5.37 8.50
C VAL A 91 -6.02 5.08 8.99
N ASP A 92 -5.92 4.53 10.20
CA ASP A 92 -4.64 4.10 10.75
C ASP A 92 -4.21 2.77 10.12
N LEU A 93 -3.65 2.83 8.90
CA LEU A 93 -3.22 1.64 8.17
C LEU A 93 -2.16 0.82 8.92
N LEU A 94 -1.24 1.49 9.63
CA LEU A 94 -0.11 0.83 10.28
C LEU A 94 -0.51 0.15 11.58
N GLY A 95 -1.57 0.63 12.24
CA GLY A 95 -2.17 0.02 13.42
C GLY A 95 -3.15 -1.12 13.14
N LEU A 96 -3.47 -1.39 11.87
CA LEU A 96 -4.34 -2.53 11.51
C LEU A 96 -3.64 -3.86 11.81
N PRO A 97 -4.38 -4.90 12.22
CA PRO A 97 -3.83 -6.25 12.29
C PRO A 97 -3.70 -6.90 10.91
N GLU A 98 -2.81 -7.88 10.79
CA GLU A 98 -2.78 -8.78 9.64
C GLU A 98 -4.13 -9.47 9.46
N GLY A 99 -4.62 -9.54 8.22
CA GLY A 99 -5.95 -10.07 7.92
C GLY A 99 -7.10 -9.07 8.08
N ALA A 100 -6.83 -7.82 8.49
CA ALA A 100 -7.85 -6.77 8.44
C ALA A 100 -8.34 -6.54 7.01
N ARG A 101 -9.65 -6.38 6.85
CA ARG A 101 -10.28 -6.14 5.55
C ARG A 101 -10.71 -4.69 5.42
N LEU A 102 -10.36 -4.09 4.29
CA LEU A 102 -10.82 -2.76 3.91
C LEU A 102 -11.90 -2.91 2.84
N HIS A 103 -13.11 -2.50 3.21
CA HIS A 103 -14.23 -2.34 2.29
C HIS A 103 -14.15 -0.95 1.71
N ILE A 104 -14.00 -0.85 0.39
CA ILE A 104 -13.73 0.39 -0.32
C ILE A 104 -14.83 0.63 -1.36
N GLY A 105 -15.48 1.79 -1.27
CA GLY A 105 -16.56 2.15 -2.18
C GLY A 105 -17.72 1.16 -2.10
N ALA A 106 -18.28 0.79 -3.26
CA ALA A 106 -19.48 -0.04 -3.33
C ALA A 106 -19.22 -1.56 -3.20
N THR A 107 -18.11 -2.06 -3.77
CA THR A 107 -17.90 -3.52 -3.90
C THR A 107 -16.49 -3.98 -3.55
N ALA A 108 -15.47 -3.13 -3.66
CA ALA A 108 -14.08 -3.59 -3.51
C ALA A 108 -13.77 -3.99 -2.07
N VAL A 109 -13.15 -5.15 -1.91
CA VAL A 109 -12.65 -5.63 -0.61
C VAL A 109 -11.22 -6.10 -0.78
N ILE A 110 -10.33 -5.56 0.05
CA ILE A 110 -8.93 -5.99 0.12
C ILE A 110 -8.60 -6.44 1.54
N GLU A 111 -7.66 -7.36 1.66
CA GLU A 111 -7.17 -7.88 2.94
C GLU A 111 -5.71 -7.48 3.12
N VAL A 112 -5.40 -6.84 4.24
CA VAL A 112 -4.06 -6.35 4.57
C VAL A 112 -3.17 -7.55 4.91
N THR A 113 -2.06 -7.66 4.20
CA THR A 113 -1.11 -8.78 4.34
C THR A 113 0.14 -8.42 5.14
N GLY A 114 0.50 -7.13 5.21
CA GLY A 114 1.70 -6.73 5.94
C GLY A 114 2.20 -5.33 5.61
N LEU A 115 3.33 -4.97 6.22
CA LEU A 115 4.00 -3.69 6.00
C LEU A 115 4.77 -3.71 4.67
N ARG A 116 4.71 -2.61 3.93
CA ARG A 116 5.59 -2.39 2.80
C ARG A 116 7.00 -2.10 3.30
N ASN A 117 7.98 -2.89 2.89
CA ASN A 117 9.37 -2.68 3.30
C ASN A 117 10.03 -1.51 2.53
N PRO A 118 10.56 -0.46 3.21
CA PRO A 118 11.40 0.56 2.62
C PRO A 118 12.56 -0.02 1.79
N CYS A 119 12.77 0.52 0.59
CA CYS A 119 13.83 0.08 -0.31
C CYS A 119 14.64 1.27 -0.84
N LYS A 120 15.82 0.98 -1.39
CA LYS A 120 16.75 1.98 -1.95
C LYS A 120 16.09 2.92 -2.96
N GLN A 121 15.09 2.44 -3.72
CA GLN A 121 14.39 3.27 -4.71
C GLN A 121 13.71 4.50 -4.09
N ILE A 122 13.29 4.45 -2.82
CA ILE A 122 12.79 5.65 -2.11
C ILE A 122 13.89 6.71 -2.03
N ASN A 123 15.11 6.31 -1.66
CA ASN A 123 16.22 7.24 -1.51
C ASN A 123 16.74 7.72 -2.87
N ASP A 124 16.60 6.90 -3.92
CA ASP A 124 16.92 7.29 -5.29
C ASP A 124 15.90 8.30 -5.84
N PHE A 125 14.63 8.22 -5.41
CA PHE A 125 13.59 9.22 -5.73
C PHE A 125 13.87 10.57 -5.06
N GLN A 126 14.16 10.58 -3.76
CA GLN A 126 14.59 11.78 -3.05
C GLN A 126 15.60 11.43 -1.94
N PRO A 127 16.82 11.98 -1.94
CA PRO A 127 17.82 11.68 -0.92
C PRO A 127 17.33 11.98 0.50
N GLY A 128 17.54 11.04 1.42
CA GLY A 128 17.11 11.13 2.82
C GLY A 128 15.69 10.61 3.07
N LEU A 129 14.87 10.45 2.03
CA LEU A 129 13.46 10.08 2.18
C LEU A 129 13.29 8.66 2.75
N MET A 130 14.20 7.74 2.45
CA MET A 130 14.15 6.38 3.00
C MET A 130 14.28 6.39 4.53
N GLN A 131 15.12 7.28 5.07
CA GLN A 131 15.26 7.42 6.52
C GLN A 131 14.04 8.12 7.14
N ALA A 132 13.42 9.06 6.40
CA ALA A 132 12.26 9.80 6.88
C ALA A 132 10.99 8.96 7.03
N VAL A 133 10.88 7.85 6.28
CA VAL A 133 9.80 6.85 6.40
C VAL A 133 10.10 5.71 7.39
N LEU A 134 11.20 5.81 8.13
CA LEU A 134 11.54 4.91 9.22
C LEU A 134 11.42 5.66 10.55
N ASP A 135 10.97 4.96 11.58
CA ASP A 135 10.87 5.50 12.93
C ASP A 135 11.18 4.44 13.98
N ARG A 136 11.16 4.81 15.26
CA ARG A 136 11.24 3.87 16.37
C ARG A 136 10.11 4.05 17.35
N ASP A 137 9.55 2.94 17.82
CA ASP A 137 8.61 2.95 18.94
C ASP A 137 9.34 3.21 20.27
N ALA A 138 8.56 3.34 21.36
CA ALA A 138 9.08 3.58 22.70
C ALA A 138 10.01 2.46 23.22
N GLY A 139 9.89 1.25 22.69
CA GLY A 139 10.77 0.11 22.98
C GLY A 139 11.99 0.02 22.06
N GLY A 140 12.16 0.96 21.12
CA GLY A 140 13.23 0.97 20.12
C GLY A 140 12.97 0.08 18.91
N GLY A 141 11.78 -0.53 18.80
CA GLY A 141 11.35 -1.34 17.66
C GLY A 141 11.22 -0.50 16.39
N LEU A 142 11.58 -1.06 15.25
CA LEU A 142 11.61 -0.34 13.97
C LEU A 142 10.19 -0.21 13.40
N ILE A 143 9.71 1.04 13.26
CA ILE A 143 8.47 1.38 12.58
C ILE A 143 8.76 1.66 11.11
N ARG A 144 7.98 1.03 10.22
CA ARG A 144 8.02 1.28 8.77
C ARG A 144 6.77 2.03 8.38
N LYS A 145 6.94 3.29 7.98
CA LYS A 145 5.81 4.16 7.66
C LYS A 145 5.42 4.15 6.19
N ALA A 146 6.15 3.43 5.35
CA ALA A 146 5.95 3.38 3.90
C ALA A 146 4.69 2.63 3.44
N GLY A 147 3.67 2.52 4.28
CA GLY A 147 2.38 1.91 3.94
C GLY A 147 2.28 0.40 4.17
N VAL A 148 1.18 -0.17 3.68
CA VAL A 148 0.83 -1.59 3.80
C VAL A 148 0.63 -2.21 2.42
N MET A 149 0.78 -3.53 2.36
CA MET A 149 0.43 -4.33 1.20
C MET A 149 -0.87 -5.07 1.49
N ALA A 150 -1.61 -5.36 0.43
CA ALA A 150 -2.87 -6.09 0.50
C ALA A 150 -3.06 -7.01 -0.71
N VAL A 151 -3.98 -7.95 -0.55
CA VAL A 151 -4.52 -8.80 -1.62
C VAL A 151 -5.99 -8.47 -1.87
N VAL A 152 -6.44 -8.63 -3.11
CA VAL A 152 -7.83 -8.37 -3.48
C VAL A 152 -8.69 -9.59 -3.18
N ILE A 153 -9.63 -9.44 -2.25
CA ILE A 153 -10.61 -10.48 -1.88
C ILE A 153 -11.83 -10.39 -2.80
N ASN A 154 -12.36 -9.19 -3.00
CA ASN A 154 -13.45 -8.93 -3.93
C ASN A 154 -13.11 -7.74 -4.84
N GLY A 155 -13.33 -7.94 -6.14
CA GLY A 155 -13.02 -6.94 -7.16
C GLY A 155 -14.02 -5.78 -7.21
N GLY A 156 -13.62 -4.72 -7.91
CA GLY A 156 -14.46 -3.56 -8.11
C GLY A 156 -13.70 -2.30 -8.45
N PRO A 157 -14.40 -1.28 -8.97
CA PRO A 157 -13.80 0.03 -9.21
C PRO A 157 -13.53 0.73 -7.88
N VAL A 158 -12.40 1.45 -7.82
CA VAL A 158 -12.04 2.32 -6.70
C VAL A 158 -11.69 3.71 -7.25
N ARG A 159 -12.26 4.75 -6.65
CA ARG A 159 -12.14 6.15 -7.06
C ARG A 159 -11.76 7.03 -5.88
N SER A 160 -11.24 8.22 -6.17
CA SER A 160 -11.11 9.27 -5.17
C SER A 160 -12.48 9.58 -4.54
N GLY A 161 -12.50 9.75 -3.22
CA GLY A 161 -13.71 10.01 -2.43
C GLY A 161 -14.43 8.76 -1.94
N ASP A 162 -14.10 7.57 -2.43
CA ASP A 162 -14.72 6.33 -1.95
C ASP A 162 -14.50 6.15 -0.45
N ALA A 163 -15.57 5.85 0.28
CA ALA A 163 -15.49 5.58 1.72
C ALA A 163 -14.70 4.30 1.99
N ILE A 164 -13.97 4.28 3.09
CA ILE A 164 -13.25 3.11 3.58
C ILE A 164 -13.89 2.68 4.91
N ARG A 165 -14.28 1.41 4.99
CA ARG A 165 -14.72 0.77 6.24
C ARG A 165 -13.78 -0.38 6.58
N VAL A 166 -13.29 -0.39 7.82
CA VAL A 166 -12.43 -1.45 8.34
C VAL A 166 -13.29 -2.57 8.95
N GLU A 167 -12.94 -3.81 8.62
CA GLU A 167 -13.40 -5.03 9.29
C GLU A 167 -12.19 -5.72 9.89
N LEU A 168 -12.21 -5.93 11.20
CA LEU A 168 -11.12 -6.58 11.93
C LEU A 168 -11.27 -8.11 11.86
N PRO A 169 -10.16 -8.87 11.81
CA PRO A 169 -10.19 -10.31 11.90
C PRO A 169 -10.62 -10.75 13.31
N SER A 170 -10.91 -12.04 13.49
CA SER A 170 -11.16 -12.61 14.82
C SER A 170 -9.91 -12.49 15.70
N GLU A 171 -10.12 -12.25 16.99
CA GLU A 171 -9.04 -12.24 17.97
C GLU A 171 -8.38 -13.63 18.15
N PRO A 172 -7.10 -13.70 18.56
CA PRO A 172 -6.21 -12.57 18.87
C PRO A 172 -5.64 -11.89 17.63
N HIS A 173 -5.58 -10.56 17.65
CA HIS A 173 -4.99 -9.76 16.59
C HIS A 173 -3.47 -9.98 16.49
N GLN A 174 -2.97 -10.11 15.26
CA GLN A 174 -1.54 -10.17 14.97
C GLN A 174 -1.05 -8.85 14.35
N PRO A 175 0.06 -8.28 14.84
CA PRO A 175 0.62 -7.06 14.26
C PRO A 175 1.22 -7.32 12.89
N LEU A 176 1.21 -6.31 12.02
CA LEU A 176 1.75 -6.42 10.67
C LEU A 176 3.27 -6.64 10.66
N SER A 177 3.70 -7.61 9.86
CA SER A 177 5.11 -7.85 9.56
C SER A 177 5.46 -7.41 8.13
N PRO A 178 6.75 -7.15 7.80
CA PRO A 178 7.14 -6.82 6.43
C PRO A 178 6.93 -7.98 5.47
N VAL A 179 6.32 -7.72 4.31
CA VAL A 179 6.03 -8.74 3.26
C VAL A 179 6.83 -8.64 1.98
#